data_AF-A0A401QD20-F1
#
_entry.id   AF-A0A401QD20-F1
#
_cell.length_a   1.000
_cell.length_b   1.000
_cell.length_c   1.000
_cell.angle_alpha   90.00
_cell.angle_beta   90.00
_cell.angle_gamma   90.00
#
_symmetry.space_group_name_H-M   'P 1'
#
loop_
_entity.id
_entity.type
_entity.pdbx_description
1 polymer ?
#
loop_
_entity_poly.entity_id
_entity_poly.type
_entity_poly.pdbx_seq_one_letter_code
_entity_poly.pdbx_strand_id
1 'polypeptide(L)'
;LSNQGTPFNGSLFSAEQLQLGGLPKASIPYRAWRSKTDEERLLENYQAYSVFQEYFQLVLDDQRDLSPDKTALLHLLDELRDDLAQLLKQLSSALDVFRLPRPLPLEDPLSSLDQQSSPFQRRLRGYLVFKEYRLWLLRTQRSFTLLRSQSREAQ
;
A
#
# COMPACT_ATOMS: atom_id res chain seq x y z
N LEU A 1 -9.90 -11.51 5.30
CA LEU A 1 -10.79 -11.41 6.49
C LEU A 1 -11.34 -12.77 6.91
N SER A 2 -11.80 -13.62 5.99
CA SER A 2 -12.31 -14.98 6.29
C SER A 2 -11.37 -15.84 7.14
N ASN A 3 -10.05 -15.69 6.99
CA ASN A 3 -9.04 -16.45 7.74
C ASN A 3 -8.70 -15.87 9.14
N GLN A 4 -9.33 -14.77 9.56
CA GLN A 4 -8.95 -14.03 10.78
C GLN A 4 -9.82 -14.36 12.02
N GLY A 5 -10.88 -15.16 11.86
CA GLY A 5 -11.82 -15.49 12.93
C GLY A 5 -12.70 -14.32 13.39
N THR A 6 -13.53 -14.54 14.42
CA THR A 6 -14.39 -13.52 15.04
C THR A 6 -13.54 -12.50 15.81
N PRO A 7 -13.79 -11.18 15.71
CA PRO A 7 -14.92 -10.48 15.08
C PRO A 7 -14.69 -10.06 13.61
N PHE A 8 -13.52 -10.32 13.02
CA PHE A 8 -13.17 -9.88 11.66
C PHE A 8 -14.00 -10.55 10.55
N ASN A 9 -14.70 -11.64 10.87
CA ASN A 9 -15.63 -12.34 9.99
C ASN A 9 -17.13 -12.10 10.33
N GLY A 10 -17.43 -11.27 11.34
CA GLY A 10 -18.80 -10.96 11.81
C GLY A 10 -19.30 -9.59 11.37
N SER A 11 -20.62 -9.38 11.33
CA SER A 11 -21.28 -8.15 10.86
C SER A 11 -21.12 -6.93 11.78
N LEU A 12 -20.53 -7.10 12.97
CA LEU A 12 -20.40 -6.05 14.00
C LEU A 12 -19.10 -5.24 13.89
N PHE A 13 -18.17 -5.62 13.03
CA PHE A 13 -16.89 -4.93 12.87
C PHE A 13 -16.99 -3.78 11.86
N SER A 14 -16.96 -2.53 12.35
CA SER A 14 -16.81 -1.34 11.51
C SER A 14 -15.44 -0.69 11.74
N ALA A 15 -14.50 -0.98 10.85
CA ALA A 15 -13.16 -0.38 10.82
C ALA A 15 -13.03 0.74 9.78
N GLU A 16 -14.15 1.35 9.38
CA GLU A 16 -14.16 2.38 8.36
C GLU A 16 -13.35 3.62 8.77
N GLN A 17 -13.37 3.94 10.07
CA GLN A 17 -12.72 5.14 10.63
C GLN A 17 -11.33 4.88 11.23
N LEU A 18 -10.92 3.61 11.38
CA LEU A 18 -9.61 3.28 11.94
C LEU A 18 -8.51 3.60 10.94
N GLN A 19 -7.45 4.25 11.41
CA GLN A 19 -6.30 4.66 10.62
C GLN A 19 -5.03 4.16 11.30
N LEU A 20 -4.07 3.75 10.48
CA LEU A 20 -2.74 3.38 10.94
C LEU A 20 -1.80 4.56 10.66
N GLY A 21 -1.11 5.04 11.70
CA GLY A 21 -0.08 6.07 11.56
C GLY A 21 1.01 5.62 10.57
N GLY A 22 1.60 6.55 9.82
CA GLY A 22 2.63 6.24 8.82
C GLY A 22 2.13 5.58 7.52
N LEU A 23 0.89 5.07 7.46
CA LEU A 23 0.35 4.47 6.24
C LEU A 23 -0.07 5.56 5.22
N PRO A 24 0.36 5.48 3.95
CA PRO A 24 0.06 6.51 2.95
C PRO A 24 -1.44 6.48 2.61
N LYS A 25 -2.08 7.66 2.61
CA LYS A 25 -3.50 7.78 2.30
C LYS A 25 -3.74 7.96 0.80
N ALA A 26 -4.51 7.07 0.20
CA ALA A 26 -4.84 7.16 -1.21
C ALA A 26 -5.87 8.26 -1.50
N SER A 27 -6.80 8.49 -0.58
CA SER A 27 -7.96 9.36 -0.77
C SER A 27 -7.56 10.84 -0.79
N ILE A 28 -7.71 11.48 -1.95
CA ILE A 28 -7.62 12.92 -2.13
C ILE A 28 -8.77 13.41 -3.02
N PRO A 29 -9.18 14.68 -2.94
CA PRO A 29 -10.22 15.22 -3.80
C PRO A 29 -9.86 15.06 -5.29
N TYR A 30 -10.86 14.74 -6.13
CA TYR A 30 -10.62 14.52 -7.56
C TYR A 30 -9.89 15.68 -8.24
N ARG A 31 -10.27 16.92 -7.93
CA ARG A 31 -9.63 18.12 -8.51
C ARG A 31 -8.15 18.21 -8.11
N ALA A 32 -7.82 17.89 -6.87
CA ALA A 32 -6.45 17.88 -6.36
C ALA A 32 -5.61 16.77 -7.01
N TRP A 33 -6.20 15.59 -7.27
CA TRP A 33 -5.52 14.54 -8.03
C TRP A 33 -5.31 14.95 -9.50
N ARG A 34 -6.33 15.55 -10.12
CA ARG A 34 -6.33 15.88 -11.55
C ARG A 34 -5.42 17.05 -11.91
N SER A 35 -5.18 17.96 -10.97
CA SER A 35 -4.27 19.10 -11.13
C SER A 35 -2.79 18.73 -11.06
N LYS A 36 -2.47 17.52 -10.59
CA LYS A 36 -1.08 17.06 -10.51
C LYS A 36 -0.46 16.86 -11.88
N THR A 37 0.86 16.99 -11.97
CA THR A 37 1.63 16.56 -13.15
C THR A 37 1.80 15.04 -13.16
N ASP A 38 2.29 14.49 -14.27
CA ASP A 38 2.60 13.06 -14.36
C ASP A 38 3.78 12.68 -13.45
N GLU A 39 4.77 13.56 -13.35
CA GLU A 39 5.92 13.44 -12.45
C GLU A 39 5.48 13.40 -10.98
N GLU A 40 4.57 14.30 -10.57
CA GLU A 40 4.05 14.32 -9.21
C GLU A 40 3.28 13.04 -8.89
N ARG A 41 2.41 12.58 -9.82
CA ARG A 41 1.68 11.32 -9.65
C ARG A 41 2.63 10.12 -9.56
N LEU A 42 3.70 10.11 -10.35
CA LEU A 42 4.70 9.05 -10.37
C LEU A 42 5.50 9.01 -9.05
N LEU A 43 5.95 10.18 -8.57
CA LEU A 43 6.65 10.32 -7.29
C LEU A 43 5.77 9.85 -6.12
N GLU A 44 4.50 10.26 -6.08
CA GLU A 44 3.56 9.84 -5.05
C GLU A 44 3.32 8.32 -5.06
N ASN A 45 3.17 7.72 -6.24
CA ASN A 45 3.05 6.26 -6.36
C ASN A 45 4.30 5.58 -5.80
N TYR A 46 5.49 6.02 -6.20
CA TYR A 46 6.75 5.44 -5.72
C TYR A 46 6.84 5.53 -4.19
N GLN A 47 6.62 6.70 -3.60
CA GLN A 47 6.63 6.90 -2.15
C GLN A 47 5.64 5.98 -1.43
N ALA A 48 4.41 5.90 -1.92
CA ALA A 48 3.38 5.09 -1.29
C ALA A 48 3.75 3.60 -1.31
N TYR A 49 4.20 3.08 -2.45
CA TYR A 49 4.57 1.68 -2.58
C TYR A 49 5.84 1.31 -1.79
N SER A 50 6.78 2.25 -1.60
CA SER A 50 7.94 2.03 -0.73
C SER A 50 7.49 1.80 0.72
N VAL A 51 6.55 2.60 1.20
CA VAL A 51 5.97 2.40 2.55
C VAL A 51 5.18 1.10 2.64
N PHE A 52 4.39 0.75 1.61
CA PHE A 52 3.67 -0.54 1.60
C PHE A 52 4.62 -1.74 1.64
N GLN A 53 5.83 -1.64 1.08
CA GLN A 53 6.80 -2.73 1.12
C GLN A 53 7.19 -3.07 2.55
N GLU A 54 7.44 -2.05 3.37
CA GLU A 54 7.77 -2.22 4.79
C GLU A 54 6.57 -2.76 5.58
N TYR A 55 5.38 -2.21 5.35
CA TYR A 55 4.16 -2.69 6.01
C TYR A 55 3.78 -4.12 5.63
N PHE A 56 3.96 -4.54 4.38
CA PHE A 56 3.68 -5.92 3.99
C PHE A 56 4.66 -6.91 4.59
N GLN A 57 5.94 -6.55 4.71
CA GLN A 57 6.90 -7.38 5.43
C GLN A 57 6.46 -7.57 6.89
N LEU A 58 6.07 -6.49 7.58
CA LEU A 58 5.54 -6.57 8.93
C LEU A 58 4.26 -7.43 9.03
N VAL A 59 3.32 -7.28 8.10
CA VAL A 59 2.08 -8.07 8.08
C VAL A 59 2.36 -9.55 7.84
N LEU A 60 3.34 -9.87 6.98
CA LEU A 60 3.78 -11.24 6.76
C LEU A 60 4.38 -11.84 8.03
N ASP A 61 5.26 -11.10 8.71
CA ASP A 61 5.85 -11.53 9.98
C ASP A 61 4.78 -11.71 11.07
N ASP A 62 3.78 -10.82 11.10
CA ASP A 62 2.61 -10.98 11.97
C ASP A 62 1.84 -12.27 11.68
N GLN A 63 1.57 -12.58 10.41
CA GLN A 63 0.81 -13.78 10.06
C GLN A 63 1.60 -15.07 10.29
N ARG A 64 2.93 -15.05 10.11
CA ARG A 64 3.80 -16.20 10.42
C ARG A 64 3.71 -16.58 11.90
N ASP A 65 3.65 -15.60 12.79
CA ASP A 65 3.53 -15.82 14.23
C ASP A 65 2.09 -16.16 14.66
N LEU A 66 1.09 -15.41 14.15
CA LEU A 66 -0.30 -15.56 14.57
C LEU A 66 -1.04 -16.75 13.95
N SER A 67 -0.60 -17.23 12.79
CA SER A 67 -1.31 -18.22 11.98
C SER A 67 -0.34 -19.05 11.11
N PRO A 68 0.67 -19.70 11.71
CA PRO A 68 1.70 -20.45 10.98
C PRO A 68 1.14 -21.62 10.15
N ASP A 69 -0.03 -22.14 10.51
CA ASP A 69 -0.72 -23.22 9.81
C ASP A 69 -1.43 -22.76 8.53
N LYS A 70 -1.60 -21.44 8.31
CA LYS A 70 -2.29 -20.88 7.14
C LYS A 70 -1.33 -20.70 5.96
N THR A 71 -0.72 -21.80 5.52
CA THR A 71 0.29 -21.84 4.45
C THR A 71 -0.15 -21.14 3.17
N ALA A 72 -1.39 -21.33 2.73
CA ALA A 72 -1.93 -20.66 1.55
C ALA A 72 -1.99 -19.12 1.71
N LEU A 73 -2.34 -18.62 2.90
CA LEU A 73 -2.33 -17.18 3.16
C LEU A 73 -0.89 -16.64 3.17
N LEU A 74 0.03 -17.35 3.80
CA LEU A 74 1.45 -16.95 3.85
C LEU A 74 2.05 -16.89 2.44
N HIS A 75 1.76 -17.88 1.60
CA HIS A 75 2.20 -17.90 0.20
C HIS A 75 1.69 -16.68 -0.58
N LEU A 76 0.39 -16.36 -0.48
CA LEU A 76 -0.20 -15.19 -1.14
C LEU A 76 0.44 -13.87 -0.66
N LEU A 77 0.82 -13.79 0.61
CA LEU A 77 1.50 -12.61 1.15
C LEU A 77 2.94 -12.48 0.66
N ASP A 78 3.68 -13.61 0.57
CA ASP A 78 5.02 -13.63 -0.02
C ASP A 78 4.97 -13.25 -1.51
N GLU A 79 4.04 -13.81 -2.30
CA GLU A 79 3.84 -13.43 -3.72
C GLU A 79 3.54 -11.94 -3.89
N LEU A 80 2.63 -11.39 -3.06
CA LEU A 80 2.28 -9.98 -3.12
C LEU A 80 3.48 -9.07 -2.80
N ARG A 81 4.34 -9.47 -1.87
CA ARG A 81 5.56 -8.72 -1.56
C ARG A 81 6.50 -8.69 -2.78
N ASP A 82 6.65 -9.83 -3.45
CA ASP A 82 7.51 -9.94 -4.63
C ASP A 82 6.97 -9.11 -5.80
N ASP A 83 5.65 -9.14 -6.03
CA ASP A 83 4.96 -8.28 -7.00
C ASP A 83 5.15 -6.79 -6.68
N LEU A 84 5.06 -6.41 -5.41
CA LEU A 84 5.26 -5.04 -4.98
C LEU A 84 6.71 -4.57 -5.18
N ALA A 85 7.69 -5.44 -4.87
CA ALA A 85 9.09 -5.15 -5.12
C ALA A 85 9.36 -4.96 -6.62
N GLN A 86 8.70 -5.75 -7.48
CA GLN A 86 8.80 -5.60 -8.92
C GLN A 86 8.15 -4.29 -9.41
N LEU A 87 6.98 -3.94 -8.90
CA LEU A 87 6.33 -2.66 -9.20
C LEU A 87 7.23 -1.47 -8.81
N LEU A 88 7.87 -1.53 -7.65
CA LEU A 88 8.80 -0.48 -7.21
C LEU A 88 10.00 -0.34 -8.12
N LYS A 89 10.57 -1.44 -8.63
CA LYS A 89 11.64 -1.39 -9.63
C LYS A 89 11.16 -0.69 -10.91
N GLN A 90 9.96 -1.02 -11.40
CA GLN A 90 9.37 -0.38 -12.57
C GLN A 90 9.15 1.12 -12.36
N LEU A 91 8.63 1.51 -11.19
CA LEU A 91 8.44 2.92 -10.84
C LEU A 91 9.79 3.66 -10.73
N SER A 92 10.82 3.03 -10.15
CA SER A 92 12.17 3.60 -10.11
C SER A 92 12.72 3.84 -11.50
N SER A 93 12.61 2.86 -12.40
CA SER A 93 13.04 3.02 -13.79
C SER A 93 12.30 4.16 -14.49
N ALA A 94 10.99 4.31 -14.23
CA ALA A 94 10.23 5.43 -14.76
C ALA A 94 10.73 6.77 -14.19
N LEU A 95 11.02 6.87 -12.89
CA LEU A 95 11.61 8.08 -12.29
C LEU A 95 12.95 8.44 -12.96
N ASP A 96 13.81 7.45 -13.23
CA ASP A 96 15.09 7.65 -13.90
C ASP A 96 14.90 8.22 -15.33
N VAL A 97 13.89 7.74 -16.08
CA VAL A 97 13.54 8.28 -17.42
C VAL A 97 13.15 9.75 -17.35
N PHE A 98 12.36 10.14 -16.35
CA PHE A 98 11.97 11.54 -16.11
C PHE A 98 13.06 12.37 -15.40
N ARG A 99 14.22 11.76 -15.08
CA ARG A 99 15.32 12.39 -14.32
C ARG A 99 14.86 12.95 -12.97
N LEU A 100 13.87 12.30 -12.36
CA LEU A 100 13.34 12.70 -11.06
C LEU A 100 14.17 12.08 -9.94
N PRO A 101 14.47 12.84 -8.88
CA PRO A 101 15.15 12.29 -7.72
C PRO A 101 14.24 11.27 -7.03
N ARG A 102 14.82 10.15 -6.56
CA ARG A 102 14.11 9.24 -5.67
C ARG A 102 13.83 9.98 -4.35
N PRO A 103 12.56 10.07 -3.92
CA PRO A 103 12.24 10.71 -2.66
C PRO A 103 12.85 9.89 -1.51
N LEU A 104 13.56 10.58 -0.63
CA LEU A 104 14.07 9.98 0.60
C LEU A 104 12.89 9.73 1.55
N PRO A 105 12.89 8.60 2.29
CA PRO A 105 11.95 8.42 3.39
C PRO A 105 12.16 9.56 4.39
N LEU A 106 11.12 10.36 4.62
CA LEU A 106 11.19 11.48 5.57
C LEU A 106 11.30 10.96 7.02
N GLU A 107 10.66 9.83 7.31
CA GLU A 107 10.65 9.13 8.59
C GLU A 107 10.53 7.62 8.35
N ASP A 108 11.00 6.79 9.28
CA ASP A 108 10.72 5.35 9.29
C ASP A 108 9.19 5.16 9.45
N PRO A 109 8.49 4.57 8.45
CA PRO A 109 7.04 4.46 8.47
C PRO A 109 6.52 3.54 9.59
N LEU A 110 7.37 2.70 10.17
CA LEU A 110 7.06 1.78 11.25
C LEU A 110 7.41 2.33 12.64
N SER A 111 8.07 3.49 12.72
CA SER A 111 8.51 4.11 13.99
C SER A 111 7.39 4.40 14.99
N SER A 112 6.17 4.62 14.50
CA SER A 112 4.98 4.89 15.32
C SER A 112 4.29 3.64 15.87
N LEU A 113 4.79 2.45 15.54
CA LEU A 113 4.16 1.20 15.95
C LEU A 113 4.52 0.82 17.39
N ASP A 114 3.49 0.45 18.14
CA ASP A 114 3.65 -0.09 19.48
C ASP A 114 4.30 -1.48 19.43
N GLN A 115 5.45 -1.60 20.09
CA GLN A 115 6.20 -2.85 20.23
C GLN A 115 5.40 -3.93 20.97
N GLN A 116 4.41 -3.56 21.79
CA GLN A 116 3.54 -4.49 22.52
C GLN A 116 2.15 -4.64 21.88
N SER A 117 2.11 -4.74 20.55
CA SER A 117 0.87 -4.97 19.81
C SER A 117 0.22 -6.33 20.16
N SER A 118 -1.02 -6.30 20.64
CA SER A 118 -1.84 -7.51 20.87
C SER A 118 -2.13 -8.28 19.57
N PRO A 119 -2.44 -9.59 19.63
CA PRO A 119 -2.86 -10.37 18.45
C PRO A 119 -3.97 -9.72 17.63
N PHE A 120 -4.95 -9.10 18.29
CA PHE A 120 -6.03 -8.37 17.62
C PHE A 120 -5.51 -7.15 16.85
N GLN A 121 -4.66 -6.32 17.46
CA GLN A 121 -4.09 -5.12 16.82
C GLN A 121 -3.24 -5.48 15.60
N ARG A 122 -2.49 -6.59 15.66
CA ARG A 122 -1.69 -7.10 14.53
C ARG A 122 -2.57 -7.55 13.36
N ARG A 123 -3.67 -8.27 13.64
CA ARG A 123 -4.67 -8.64 12.60
C ARG A 123 -5.35 -7.41 12.00
N LEU A 124 -5.73 -6.45 12.86
CA LEU A 124 -6.32 -5.18 12.44
C LEU A 124 -5.36 -4.37 11.56
N ARG A 125 -4.08 -4.30 11.92
CA ARG A 125 -3.03 -3.66 11.11
C ARG A 125 -2.99 -4.26 9.71
N GLY A 126 -2.93 -5.59 9.60
CA GLY A 126 -2.99 -6.26 8.30
C GLY A 126 -4.21 -5.83 7.48
N TYR A 127 -5.40 -5.83 8.08
CA TYR A 127 -6.61 -5.36 7.40
C TYR A 127 -6.50 -3.90 6.89
N LEU A 128 -6.01 -2.98 7.73
CA LEU A 128 -5.87 -1.56 7.37
C LEU A 128 -4.85 -1.34 6.24
N VAL A 129 -3.72 -2.05 6.29
CA VAL A 129 -2.70 -2.02 5.22
C VAL A 129 -3.32 -2.44 3.89
N PHE A 130 -4.03 -3.57 3.86
CA PHE A 130 -4.69 -4.06 2.63
C PHE A 130 -5.80 -3.14 2.13
N LYS A 131 -6.56 -2.52 3.04
CA LYS A 131 -7.61 -1.55 2.70
C LYS A 131 -7.04 -0.36 1.95
N GLU A 132 -5.99 0.29 2.49
CA GLU A 132 -5.38 1.44 1.84
C GLU A 132 -4.60 1.05 0.58
N TYR A 133 -3.90 -0.09 0.59
CA TYR A 133 -3.20 -0.60 -0.58
C TYR A 133 -4.14 -0.75 -1.79
N ARG A 134 -5.35 -1.30 -1.58
CA ARG A 134 -6.36 -1.41 -2.63
C ARG A 134 -6.77 -0.04 -3.19
N LEU A 135 -6.89 0.98 -2.34
CA LEU A 135 -7.23 2.33 -2.80
C LEU A 135 -6.08 2.96 -3.60
N TRP A 136 -4.84 2.70 -3.21
CA TRP A 136 -3.66 3.12 -3.97
C TRP A 136 -3.58 2.45 -5.33
N LEU A 137 -3.83 1.14 -5.44
CA LEU A 137 -3.90 0.45 -6.74
C LEU A 137 -4.88 1.13 -7.70
N LEU A 138 -6.08 1.47 -7.23
CA LEU A 138 -7.10 2.16 -8.03
C LEU A 138 -6.61 3.56 -8.46
N ARG A 139 -5.99 4.32 -7.54
CA ARG A 139 -5.43 5.64 -7.84
C ARG A 139 -4.29 5.53 -8.86
N THR A 140 -3.39 4.58 -8.71
CA THR A 140 -2.27 4.33 -9.62
C THR A 140 -2.76 3.93 -11.02
N GLN A 141 -3.74 3.01 -11.10
CA GLN A 141 -4.37 2.63 -12.37
C GLN A 141 -4.98 3.85 -13.06
N ARG A 142 -5.65 4.73 -12.30
CA ARG A 142 -6.22 5.97 -12.82
C ARG A 142 -5.14 6.91 -13.36
N SER A 143 -4.03 7.07 -12.65
CA SER A 143 -2.88 7.88 -13.07
C SER A 143 -2.29 7.41 -14.40
N PHE A 144 -2.03 6.10 -14.54
CA PHE A 144 -1.51 5.54 -15.79
C PHE A 144 -2.52 5.59 -16.94
N THR A 145 -3.81 5.47 -16.64
CA THR A 145 -4.86 5.61 -17.67
C THR A 145 -4.89 7.04 -18.22
N LEU A 146 -4.76 8.05 -17.37
CA LEU A 146 -4.70 9.46 -17.77
C LEU A 146 -3.45 9.76 -18.60
N LEU A 147 -2.27 9.29 -18.14
CA LEU A 147 -1.02 9.43 -18.88
C LEU A 147 -1.18 8.86 -20.30
N ARG A 148 -1.72 7.65 -20.42
CA ARG A 148 -1.96 6.99 -21.71
C ARG A 148 -2.94 7.75 -22.60
N SER A 149 -3.98 8.38 -22.06
CA SER A 149 -4.92 9.16 -22.87
C SER A 149 -4.26 10.43 -23.41
N GLN A 150 -3.44 11.10 -22.60
CA GLN A 150 -2.71 12.31 -23.02
C GLN A 150 -1.69 12.01 -24.13
N SER A 151 -1.01 10.87 -24.07
CA SER A 151 -0.08 10.47 -25.14
C SER A 151 -0.77 10.22 -26.49
N ARG A 152 -2.07 9.88 -26.50
CA ARG A 152 -2.85 9.65 -27.74
C ARG A 152 -3.37 10.95 -28.36
N GLU A 153 -3.60 11.98 -27.55
CA GLU A 153 -4.07 13.30 -28.02
C GLU A 153 -2.93 14.14 -28.62
N ALA A 154 -1.67 13.78 -28.34
CA ALA A 154 -0.47 14.44 -28.85
C ALA A 154 0.06 13.86 -30.19
N GLN A 155 -0.62 12.83 -30.74
CA GLN A 155 -0.32 12.20 -32.03
C GLN A 155 -1.33 12.66 -33.09
#